data_AF-A0A126RTM0-F1
#
_entry.id   AF-A0A126RTM0-F1
#
_cell.length_a   1.000
_cell.length_b   1.000
_cell.length_c   1.000
_cell.angle_alpha   90.00
_cell.angle_beta   90.00
_cell.angle_gamma   90.00
#
_symmetry.space_group_name_H-M   'P 1'
#
loop_
_entity.id
_entity.type
_entity.pdbx_description
1 polymer ?
#
loop_
_entity_poly.entity_id
_entity_poly.type
_entity_poly.pdbx_seq_one_letter_code
_entity_poly.pdbx_strand_id
1 'polypeptide(L)' 'MRRIDELHLEFPFAGSRMLRDLLRQEGIEIGRQHVATLMKKMAIEAIYRRPNTSKPTPPGPDMF' A
#
# COMPACT_ATOMS: atom_id res chain seq x y z
N MET A 1 5.27 12.92 -10.48
CA MET A 1 5.48 13.14 -9.03
C MET A 1 4.19 13.54 -8.34
N ARG A 2 3.58 14.69 -8.69
CA ARG A 2 2.33 15.19 -8.06
C ARG A 2 1.20 14.17 -7.96
N ARG A 3 0.91 13.40 -9.02
CA ARG A 3 -0.19 12.43 -8.99
C ARG A 3 0.00 11.30 -7.96
N ILE A 4 1.24 10.88 -7.69
CA ILE A 4 1.53 9.88 -6.66
C ILE A 4 1.19 10.41 -5.27
N ASP A 5 1.45 11.70 -5.02
CA ASP A 5 1.14 12.37 -3.75
C ASP A 5 -0.39 12.44 -3.54
N GLU A 6 -1.13 12.90 -4.55
CA GLU A 6 -2.59 12.96 -4.51
C GLU A 6 -3.22 11.58 -4.26
N LEU A 7 -2.77 10.55 -5.01
CA LEU A 7 -3.24 9.18 -4.82
C LEU A 7 -2.85 8.63 -3.45
N HIS A 8 -1.74 9.06 -2.85
CA HIS A 8 -1.37 8.65 -1.50
C HIS A 8 -2.25 9.33 -0.43
N LEU A 9 -2.67 10.59 -0.64
CA LEU A 9 -3.64 11.25 0.23
C LEU A 9 -5.03 10.59 0.15
N GLU A 10 -5.47 10.20 -1.05
CA GLU A 10 -6.72 9.49 -1.27
C GLU A 10 -6.66 8.05 -0.73
N PHE A 11 -5.53 7.37 -0.95
CA PHE A 11 -5.32 5.97 -0.62
C PHE A 11 -4.01 5.80 0.18
N PRO A 12 -3.98 6.14 1.47
CA PRO A 12 -2.76 6.11 2.28
C PRO A 12 -2.18 4.70 2.47
N PHE A 13 -2.98 3.67 2.21
CA PHE A 13 -2.57 2.26 2.24
C PHE A 13 -2.01 1.75 0.90
N ALA A 14 -2.09 2.54 -0.17
CA ALA A 14 -1.66 2.13 -1.49
C ALA A 14 -0.12 2.10 -1.59
N GLY A 15 0.44 0.89 -1.62
CA GLY A 15 1.85 0.68 -1.93
C GLY A 15 2.15 0.82 -3.42
N SER A 16 3.42 0.70 -3.78
CA SER A 16 3.92 0.87 -5.16
C SER A 16 3.23 0.01 -6.22
N ARG A 17 2.70 -1.17 -5.85
CA ARG A 17 1.91 -2.03 -6.75
C ARG A 17 0.53 -1.43 -7.05
N MET A 18 -0.19 -0.99 -6.01
CA MET A 18 -1.52 -0.42 -6.16
C MET A 18 -1.45 0.92 -6.87
N LEU A 19 -0.51 1.79 -6.48
CA LEU A 19 -0.29 3.07 -7.14
C LEU A 19 0.07 2.91 -8.62
N ARG A 20 0.87 1.90 -8.98
CA ARG A 20 1.12 1.57 -10.39
C ARG A 20 -0.20 1.28 -11.13
N ASP A 21 -1.08 0.48 -10.55
CA ASP A 21 -2.31 0.07 -11.22
C ASP A 21 -3.30 1.24 -11.36
N LEU A 22 -3.41 2.09 -10.33
CA LEU A 22 -4.18 3.34 -10.38
C LEU A 22 -3.65 4.29 -11.46
N LEU A 23 -2.33 4.49 -11.54
CA LEU A 23 -1.72 5.32 -12.58
C LEU A 23 -1.94 4.75 -13.97
N ARG A 24 -1.90 3.42 -14.14
CA ARG A 24 -2.21 2.76 -15.42
C ARG A 24 -3.67 2.93 -15.83
N GLN A 25 -4.61 2.95 -14.88
CA GLN A 25 -6.03 3.24 -15.16
C GLN A 25 -6.23 4.67 -15.68
N GLU A 26 -5.35 5.59 -15.29
CA GLU A 26 -5.31 6.97 -15.78
C GLU A 26 -4.52 7.12 -17.10
N GLY A 27 -4.05 6.03 -17.70
CA GLY A 27 -3.27 6.03 -18.94
C GLY A 27 -1.78 6.35 -18.75
N ILE A 28 -1.28 6.40 -17.50
CA ILE A 28 0.13 6.65 -17.20
C ILE A 28 0.87 5.31 -17.17
N GLU A 29 1.66 5.04 -18.21
CA GLU A 29 2.52 3.85 -18.27
C GLU A 29 3.73 4.00 -17.35
N ILE A 30 3.70 3.29 -16.22
CA ILE A 30 4.79 3.30 -15.24
C ILE A 30 4.99 1.92 -14.62
N GLY A 31 6.25 1.58 -14.30
CA GLY A 31 6.61 0.33 -13.63
C GLY A 31 6.61 0.45 -12.11
N ARG A 32 6.37 -0.68 -11.41
CA ARG A 32 6.34 -0.72 -9.93
C ARG A 32 7.64 -0.21 -9.28
N GLN A 33 8.79 -0.49 -9.88
CA GLN A 33 10.09 -0.05 -9.35
C GLN A 33 10.22 1.47 -9.43
N HIS A 34 9.78 2.06 -10.54
CA HIS A 34 9.80 3.51 -10.70
C HIS A 34 8.88 4.17 -9.67
N VAL A 35 7.65 3.67 -9.48
CA VAL A 35 6.75 4.14 -8.43
C VAL A 35 7.41 4.04 -7.04
N ALA A 36 8.04 2.90 -6.71
CA ALA A 36 8.71 2.72 -5.41
C ALA A 36 9.86 3.72 -5.22
N THR A 37 10.67 3.98 -6.27
CA THR A 37 11.72 5.00 -6.22
C THR A 37 11.14 6.40 -6.01
N LEU A 38 10.03 6.74 -6.66
CA LEU A 38 9.36 8.03 -6.48
C LEU A 38 8.80 8.18 -5.07
N MET A 39 8.10 7.17 -4.54
CA MET A 39 7.63 7.15 -3.15
C MET A 39 8.78 7.41 -2.16
N LYS A 40 9.91 6.70 -2.33
CA LYS A 40 11.10 6.89 -1.48
C LYS A 40 11.67 8.31 -1.58
N LYS A 41 11.74 8.88 -2.79
CA LYS A 41 12.24 10.26 -3.01
C LYS A 41 11.30 11.32 -2.40
N MET A 42 10.01 11.00 -2.29
CA MET A 42 8.98 11.89 -1.75
C MET A 42 8.73 11.67 -0.24
N ALA A 43 9.45 10.76 0.41
CA ALA A 43 9.20 10.33 1.78
C ALA A 43 7.74 9.85 2.03
N ILE A 44 7.16 9.19 1.03
CA ILE A 44 5.82 8.60 1.08
C ILE A 44 5.93 7.12 1.48
N GLU A 45 5.17 6.72 2.49
CA GLU A 45 5.10 5.33 2.95
C GLU A 45 3.65 4.86 3.05
N ALA A 46 3.37 3.65 2.55
CA ALA A 46 2.04 3.07 2.65
C ALA A 46 1.73 2.65 4.09
N ILE A 47 0.61 3.13 4.62
CA ILE A 47 0.13 2.77 5.96
C ILE A 47 -0.49 1.38 5.90
N TYR A 48 0.17 0.40 6.53
CA TYR A 48 -0.41 -0.92 6.74
C TYR A 48 -1.12 -0.99 8.09
N ARG A 49 -2.30 -1.63 8.11
CA ARG A 49 -2.92 -2.03 9.38
C ARG A 49 -2.03 -3.07 10.05
N ARG A 50 -1.62 -2.80 11.28
CA ARG A 50 -0.97 -3.78 12.16
C ARG A 50 -1.91 -5.00 12.31
N PRO A 51 -1.39 -6.23 12.43
CA PRO A 51 -2.21 -7.40 12.73
C PRO A 51 -3.11 -7.11 13.94
N ASN A 52 -4.39 -7.47 13.84
CA ASN A 52 -5.35 -7.19 14.89
C ASN A 52 -5.11 -8.14 16.08
N THR A 53 -4.26 -7.72 17.02
CA THR A 53 -3.91 -8.47 18.24
C THR A 53 -5.05 -8.53 19.26
N SER A 54 -6.17 -7.84 19.02
CA SER A 54 -7.36 -7.92 19.89
C SER A 54 -8.25 -9.14 19.61
N LYS A 55 -8.00 -9.88 18.52
CA LYS A 55 -8.70 -11.14 18.27
C LYS A 55 -8.03 -12.27 19.04
N PRO A 56 -8.76 -13.03 19.88
CA PRO A 56 -8.19 -14.20 20.53
C PRO A 56 -7.73 -15.20 19.47
N THR A 57 -6.55 -15.78 19.69
CA THR A 57 -6.07 -16.92 18.91
C THR A 57 -7.15 -18.00 18.92
N PRO A 58 -7.54 -18.56 17.77
CA PRO A 58 -8.47 -19.69 17.76
C PRO A 58 -7.92 -20.79 18.68
N PRO A 59 -8.75 -21.44 19.51
CA PRO A 59 -8.29 -22.50 20.40
C PRO A 59 -7.56 -23.57 19.58
N GLY A 60 -6.36 -23.94 20.03
CA GLY A 60 -5.59 -25.01 19.42
C GLY A 60 -6.31 -26.36 19.53
N PRO A 61 -5.84 -27.38 18.79
CA PRO A 61 -6.53 -28.67 18.65
C PRO A 61 -6.67 -29.49 19.95
N ASP A 62 -6.09 -29.04 21.06
CA ASP A 62 -5.94 -29.84 22.29
C ASP A 62 -6.91 -29.43 23.41
N MET A 63 -8.06 -28.82 23.07
CA MET A 63 -9.08 -28.44 24.06
C MET A 63 -10.38 -29.22 23.83
N PHE A 64 -10.31 -30.54 24.07
CA PHE A 64 -11.42 -31.41 24.48
C PHE A 64 -10.98 -32.19 25.71
#